data_AF-A0A2J8V3T0-F1
#
_entry.id   AF-A0A2J8V3T0-F1
#
_cell.length_a   1.000
_cell.length_b   1.000
_cell.length_c   1.000
_cell.angle_alpha   90.00
_cell.angle_beta   90.00
_cell.angle_gamma   90.00
#
_symmetry.space_group_name_H-M   'P 1'
#
loop_
_entity.id
_entity.type
_entity.pdbx_description
1 polymer ?
#
loop_
_entity_poly.entity_id
_entity_poly.type
_entity_poly.pdbx_seq_one_letter_code
_entity_poly.pdbx_strand_id
1 'polypeptide(L)'
;MAFARPLLRGPLSGPLLGRRGVCAGTMAPPRRFVLELPDCTLAHFALAADAPGDADAPDPRLAALLGPPERSYSLCVPVTPDDGCGARVRAARLHQRLLHQLRRGPFQRCQLLRLLCYCPGGQAGGAQQGFLLRDPLDDPDTRQALLELLGACQQAPRPHLGEFEADRRGQLWQRPWEVQDGRWLQVGCAQVVPAPEPPLHPVVPDLPSSVVFPDREAARAVLEECTSFIPEARAVLDLVNQCPKQVQKGKFQVVAIEGLDATGKTTVTQSVADALKAVLLKSPPSCIGQWRKIFDDEPTIIRRAFYSLGNYIVASEIAKESAKSPVIVDRSQLGGTLYRPSLHLLSGEVCGTGILDSSHSSQGLE
;
A
#
# COMPACT_ATOMS: atom_id res chain seq x y z
N MET A 1 19.25 -41.26 -47.09
CA MET A 1 17.78 -41.14 -47.05
C MET A 1 17.42 -40.19 -45.92
N ALA A 2 17.10 -38.94 -46.27
CA ALA A 2 16.70 -37.89 -45.34
C ALA A 2 15.17 -37.77 -45.39
N PHE A 3 14.50 -37.84 -44.23
CA PHE A 3 13.08 -37.52 -44.12
C PHE A 3 12.94 -36.26 -43.26
N ALA A 4 12.71 -35.14 -43.96
CA ALA A 4 12.25 -33.89 -43.38
C ALA A 4 10.76 -34.02 -43.04
N ARG A 5 10.37 -33.64 -41.81
CA ARG A 5 8.97 -33.40 -41.42
C ARG A 5 8.73 -31.88 -41.42
N PRO A 6 7.67 -31.36 -42.07
CA PRO A 6 7.35 -29.95 -41.99
C PRO A 6 6.60 -29.64 -40.70
N LEU A 7 7.13 -28.71 -39.89
CA LEU A 7 6.41 -28.02 -38.82
C LEU A 7 5.54 -26.92 -39.44
N LEU A 8 4.25 -27.22 -39.63
CA LEU A 8 3.25 -26.20 -39.93
C LEU A 8 2.88 -25.46 -38.64
N ARG A 9 3.62 -24.39 -38.30
CA ARG A 9 3.12 -23.31 -37.44
C ARG A 9 2.30 -22.37 -38.31
N GLY A 10 0.99 -22.58 -38.36
CA GLY A 10 0.06 -21.63 -38.96
C GLY A 10 -0.08 -20.37 -38.09
N PRO A 11 -0.08 -19.15 -38.66
CA PRO A 11 -0.35 -17.94 -37.91
C PRO A 11 -1.86 -17.85 -37.60
N LEU A 12 -2.22 -17.77 -36.32
CA LEU A 12 -3.58 -17.40 -35.91
C LEU A 12 -3.80 -15.90 -36.18
N SER A 13 -4.02 -15.55 -37.44
CA SER A 13 -4.55 -14.25 -37.85
C SER A 13 -6.07 -14.35 -37.91
N GLY A 14 -6.74 -14.05 -36.80
CA GLY A 14 -8.18 -13.80 -36.78
C GLY A 14 -8.47 -12.34 -37.13
N PRO A 15 -9.53 -12.03 -37.90
CA PRO A 15 -9.83 -10.65 -38.30
C PRO A 15 -10.24 -9.78 -37.11
N LEU A 16 -9.62 -8.59 -37.00
CA LEU A 16 -10.00 -7.49 -36.12
C LEU A 16 -11.37 -6.94 -36.53
N LEU A 17 -12.44 -7.60 -36.11
CA LEU A 17 -13.79 -7.07 -36.17
C LEU A 17 -13.99 -6.15 -34.96
N GLY A 18 -13.81 -4.86 -35.20
CA GLY A 18 -14.12 -3.80 -34.25
C GLY A 18 -15.58 -3.88 -33.81
N ARG A 19 -15.81 -4.38 -32.60
CA ARG A 19 -17.04 -4.10 -31.86
C ARG A 19 -16.76 -2.96 -30.89
N ARG A 20 -17.27 -1.78 -31.24
CA ARG A 20 -17.53 -0.68 -30.31
C ARG A 20 -18.43 -1.23 -29.20
N GLY A 21 -17.82 -1.57 -28.07
CA GLY A 21 -18.49 -1.81 -26.80
C GLY A 21 -18.08 -0.69 -25.86
N VAL A 22 -19.08 0.03 -25.33
CA VAL A 22 -18.91 1.05 -24.31
C VAL A 22 -18.43 0.38 -23.02
N CYS A 23 -17.12 0.20 -22.85
CA CYS A 23 -16.51 -0.20 -21.58
C CYS A 23 -16.24 1.04 -20.71
N ALA A 24 -17.29 1.84 -20.50
CA ALA A 24 -17.29 2.94 -19.54
C ALA A 24 -17.71 2.37 -18.19
N GLY A 25 -16.77 1.78 -17.44
CA GLY A 25 -17.18 1.27 -16.12
C GLY A 25 -16.17 0.53 -15.28
N THR A 26 -14.85 0.76 -15.41
CA THR A 26 -13.88 0.46 -14.32
C THR A 26 -12.45 0.92 -14.61
N MET A 27 -12.13 1.27 -15.87
CA MET A 27 -10.80 1.71 -16.31
C MET A 27 -10.88 2.97 -17.20
N ALA A 28 -11.50 4.06 -16.74
CA ALA A 28 -11.48 5.33 -17.47
C ALA A 28 -10.08 6.00 -17.39
N PRO A 29 -9.43 6.34 -18.51
CA PRO A 29 -8.10 6.94 -18.56
C PRO A 29 -8.08 8.48 -18.34
N PRO A 30 -6.89 9.06 -18.06
CA PRO A 30 -5.60 8.37 -18.00
C PRO A 30 -5.22 7.92 -16.58
N ARG A 31 -5.23 6.60 -16.37
CA ARG A 31 -4.62 5.95 -15.21
C ARG A 31 -3.11 5.86 -15.42
N ARG A 32 -2.34 6.26 -14.42
CA ARG A 32 -0.89 6.13 -14.38
C ARG A 32 -0.49 5.02 -13.41
N PHE A 33 0.69 4.48 -13.66
CA PHE A 33 1.25 3.39 -12.89
C PHE A 33 2.65 3.77 -12.41
N VAL A 34 3.00 3.26 -11.23
CA VAL A 34 4.37 3.24 -10.75
C VAL A 34 4.73 1.83 -10.30
N LEU A 35 5.89 1.37 -10.76
CA LEU A 35 6.53 0.13 -10.36
C LEU A 35 7.67 0.42 -9.39
N GLU A 36 7.71 -0.30 -8.28
CA GLU A 36 8.83 -0.30 -7.35
C GLU A 36 9.79 -1.42 -7.74
N LEU A 37 10.99 -1.05 -8.19
CA LEU A 37 12.03 -1.99 -8.62
C LEU A 37 12.87 -2.49 -7.43
N PRO A 38 13.60 -3.62 -7.57
CA PRO A 38 14.39 -4.19 -6.48
C PRO A 38 15.49 -3.28 -5.92
N ASP A 39 15.96 -2.32 -6.72
CA ASP A 39 16.95 -1.30 -6.35
C ASP A 39 16.29 -0.04 -5.73
N CYS A 40 15.00 -0.12 -5.39
CA CYS A 40 14.19 0.98 -4.89
C CYS A 40 13.97 2.13 -5.88
N THR A 41 14.37 1.97 -7.15
CA THR A 41 14.02 2.95 -8.18
C THR A 41 12.58 2.77 -8.65
N LEU A 42 12.00 3.84 -9.20
CA LEU A 42 10.62 3.87 -9.67
C LEU A 42 10.57 3.92 -11.19
N ALA A 43 9.69 3.12 -11.78
CA ALA A 43 9.38 3.19 -13.21
C ALA A 43 7.93 3.62 -13.41
N HIS A 44 7.72 4.67 -14.22
CA HIS A 44 6.42 5.30 -14.44
C HIS A 44 5.93 5.08 -15.86
N PHE A 45 4.68 4.66 -15.99
CA PHE A 45 4.02 4.51 -17.29
C PHE A 45 2.54 4.85 -17.20
N ALA A 46 1.91 5.06 -18.35
CA ALA A 46 0.47 5.28 -18.47
C ALA A 46 -0.12 4.38 -19.56
N LEU A 47 -1.44 4.26 -19.53
CA LEU A 47 -2.22 3.58 -20.56
C LEU A 47 -2.92 4.62 -21.42
N ALA A 48 -2.51 4.75 -22.68
CA ALA A 48 -3.15 5.60 -23.66
C ALA A 48 -4.26 4.84 -24.38
N ALA A 49 -5.44 5.47 -24.52
CA ALA A 49 -6.52 4.92 -25.32
C ALA A 49 -6.16 5.01 -26.82
N ASP A 50 -6.55 3.99 -27.58
CA ASP A 50 -6.29 3.77 -29.01
C ASP A 50 -6.17 5.06 -29.87
N ALA A 51 -4.97 5.62 -29.94
CA ALA A 51 -4.59 6.59 -30.95
C ALA A 51 -3.32 6.07 -31.63
N PRO A 52 -3.40 5.55 -32.86
CA PRO A 52 -2.23 5.27 -33.67
C PRO A 52 -1.67 6.61 -34.16
N GLY A 53 -1.09 7.39 -33.26
CA GLY A 53 -0.11 8.41 -33.65
C GLY A 53 1.19 7.72 -34.06
N ASP A 54 2.03 8.38 -34.85
CA ASP A 54 3.43 7.99 -35.01
C ASP A 54 4.07 7.94 -33.63
N ALA A 55 4.08 6.74 -33.04
CA ALA A 55 4.60 6.53 -31.70
C ALA A 55 6.12 6.60 -31.78
N ASP A 56 6.70 7.41 -30.91
CA ASP A 56 8.13 7.35 -30.61
C ASP A 56 8.52 5.90 -30.29
N ALA A 57 9.79 5.56 -30.55
CA ALA A 57 10.31 4.23 -30.25
C ALA A 57 9.94 3.81 -28.81
N PRO A 58 9.55 2.54 -28.58
CA PRO A 58 9.15 2.08 -27.26
C PRO A 58 10.27 2.33 -26.26
N ASP A 59 9.93 2.84 -25.08
CA ASP A 59 10.91 3.03 -24.01
C ASP A 59 11.59 1.68 -23.73
N PRO A 60 12.92 1.55 -23.96
CA PRO A 60 13.62 0.29 -23.85
C PRO A 60 13.58 -0.27 -22.42
N ARG A 61 13.46 0.61 -21.41
CA ARG A 61 13.35 0.22 -20.01
C ARG A 61 11.99 -0.38 -19.73
N LEU A 62 10.91 0.20 -20.26
CA LEU A 62 9.57 -0.39 -20.16
C LEU A 62 9.46 -1.68 -20.97
N ALA A 63 10.10 -1.75 -22.15
CA ALA A 63 10.12 -2.97 -22.96
C ALA A 63 10.82 -4.12 -22.24
N ALA A 64 11.93 -3.86 -21.55
CA ALA A 64 12.62 -4.85 -20.74
C ALA A 64 11.83 -5.27 -19.48
N LEU A 65 10.97 -4.40 -18.95
CA LEU A 65 10.19 -4.66 -17.74
C LEU A 65 8.85 -5.36 -18.02
N LEU A 66 8.20 -5.03 -19.13
CA LEU A 66 6.82 -5.43 -19.42
C LEU A 66 6.71 -6.32 -20.67
N GLY A 67 7.67 -6.23 -21.58
CA GLY A 67 7.69 -6.90 -22.87
C GLY A 67 8.49 -8.21 -22.91
N PRO A 68 8.57 -8.84 -24.10
CA PRO A 68 9.26 -10.11 -24.31
C PRO A 68 10.78 -10.03 -24.03
N PRO A 69 11.46 -11.16 -23.78
CA PRO A 69 11.00 -12.55 -23.97
C PRO A 69 10.07 -13.08 -22.88
N GLU A 70 9.92 -12.36 -21.77
CA GLU A 70 9.08 -12.76 -20.65
C GLU A 70 7.62 -12.34 -20.85
N ARG A 71 6.71 -12.97 -20.10
CA ARG A 71 5.29 -12.57 -20.07
C ARG A 71 4.99 -11.83 -18.79
N SER A 72 4.36 -10.66 -18.91
CA SER A 72 4.05 -9.82 -17.74
C SER A 72 2.55 -9.64 -17.56
N TYR A 73 2.12 -9.61 -16.29
CA TYR A 73 0.73 -9.43 -15.89
C TYR A 73 0.63 -8.38 -14.79
N SER A 74 -0.21 -7.36 -14.97
CA SER A 74 -0.61 -6.45 -13.90
C SER A 74 -1.85 -6.98 -13.20
N LEU A 75 -1.83 -6.95 -11.88
CA LEU A 75 -2.97 -7.21 -11.01
C LEU A 75 -3.23 -5.98 -10.14
N CYS A 76 -4.38 -5.33 -10.28
CA CYS A 76 -4.75 -4.18 -9.45
C CYS A 76 -6.02 -4.48 -8.66
N VAL A 77 -6.02 -4.18 -7.36
CA VAL A 77 -7.23 -4.28 -6.54
C VAL A 77 -7.98 -2.94 -6.62
N PRO A 78 -9.20 -2.90 -7.18
CA PRO A 78 -9.91 -1.65 -7.37
C PRO A 78 -10.37 -1.09 -6.04
N VAL A 79 -10.24 0.22 -5.94
CA VAL A 79 -10.85 1.07 -4.92
C VAL A 79 -11.11 2.42 -5.55
N THR A 80 -12.26 3.02 -5.24
CA THR A 80 -12.58 4.41 -5.57
C THR A 80 -12.64 5.24 -4.29
N PRO A 81 -12.37 6.55 -4.36
CA PRO A 81 -12.51 7.45 -3.21
C PRO A 81 -13.91 7.39 -2.58
N ASP A 82 -14.95 7.18 -3.41
CA ASP A 82 -16.35 7.18 -3.00
C ASP A 82 -16.80 5.85 -2.35
N ASP A 83 -16.02 4.77 -2.47
CA ASP A 83 -16.40 3.45 -1.94
C ASP A 83 -16.35 3.37 -0.39
N GLY A 84 -15.85 4.42 0.28
CA GLY A 84 -15.82 4.52 1.73
C GLY A 84 -14.74 3.69 2.42
N CYS A 85 -14.82 3.61 3.75
CA CYS A 85 -13.81 2.92 4.58
C CYS A 85 -13.82 1.40 4.40
N GLY A 86 -15.00 0.77 4.46
CA GLY A 86 -15.13 -0.68 4.34
C GLY A 86 -14.56 -1.25 3.05
N ALA A 87 -14.73 -0.54 1.92
CA ALA A 87 -14.14 -0.97 0.66
C ALA A 87 -12.61 -0.92 0.68
N ARG A 88 -12.01 0.14 1.24
CA ARG A 88 -10.55 0.23 1.44
C ARG A 88 -10.01 -0.89 2.32
N VAL A 89 -10.71 -1.24 3.40
CA VAL A 89 -10.32 -2.35 4.28
C VAL A 89 -10.38 -3.69 3.53
N ARG A 90 -11.47 -3.96 2.80
CA ARG A 90 -11.60 -5.17 1.97
C ARG A 90 -10.54 -5.23 0.87
N ALA A 91 -10.27 -4.12 0.19
CA ALA A 91 -9.23 -4.01 -0.83
C ALA A 91 -7.84 -4.33 -0.26
N ALA A 92 -7.49 -3.76 0.89
CA ALA A 92 -6.20 -3.99 1.54
C ALA A 92 -6.02 -5.45 1.97
N ARG A 93 -7.06 -6.10 2.52
CA ARG A 93 -7.02 -7.53 2.88
C ARG A 93 -6.92 -8.42 1.65
N LEU A 94 -7.66 -8.11 0.59
CA LEU A 94 -7.56 -8.83 -0.67
C LEU A 94 -6.16 -8.72 -1.27
N HIS A 95 -5.59 -7.51 -1.31
CA HIS A 95 -4.21 -7.29 -1.76
C HIS A 95 -3.20 -8.12 -0.95
N GLN A 96 -3.33 -8.16 0.37
CA GLN A 96 -2.47 -9.00 1.22
C GLN A 96 -2.69 -10.50 0.95
N ARG A 97 -3.92 -10.96 0.78
CA ARG A 97 -4.21 -12.37 0.42
C ARG A 97 -3.58 -12.74 -0.92
N LEU A 98 -3.71 -11.88 -1.93
CA LEU A 98 -3.10 -12.07 -3.25
C LEU A 98 -1.58 -12.17 -3.14
N LEU A 99 -0.93 -11.29 -2.36
CA LEU A 99 0.51 -11.37 -2.11
C LEU A 99 0.95 -12.74 -1.59
N HIS A 100 0.21 -13.31 -0.64
CA HIS A 100 0.53 -14.63 -0.10
C HIS A 100 0.35 -15.76 -1.13
N GLN A 101 -0.67 -15.67 -1.97
CA GLN A 101 -0.94 -16.68 -3.01
C GLN A 101 0.06 -16.58 -4.16
N LEU A 102 0.39 -15.36 -4.61
CA LEU A 102 1.35 -15.10 -5.68
C LEU A 102 2.80 -15.46 -5.29
N ARG A 103 3.08 -15.72 -4.01
CA ARG A 103 4.39 -16.21 -3.53
C ARG A 103 4.46 -17.74 -3.41
N ARG A 104 3.42 -18.46 -3.83
CA ARG A 104 3.27 -19.91 -3.63
C ARG A 104 2.85 -20.61 -4.92
N GLY A 105 3.01 -21.94 -4.92
CA GLY A 105 2.53 -22.80 -6.00
C GLY A 105 3.09 -22.42 -7.39
N PRO A 106 2.24 -22.28 -8.42
CA PRO A 106 2.67 -22.06 -9.81
C PRO A 106 3.43 -20.73 -10.03
N PHE A 107 3.30 -19.79 -9.10
CA PHE A 107 3.91 -18.46 -9.21
C PHE A 107 5.31 -18.37 -8.58
N GLN A 108 5.82 -19.43 -7.93
CA GLN A 108 7.09 -19.38 -7.20
C GLN A 108 8.30 -18.98 -8.05
N ARG A 109 8.26 -19.30 -9.36
CA ARG A 109 9.31 -18.93 -10.32
C ARG A 109 9.12 -17.53 -10.93
N CYS A 110 7.96 -16.92 -10.73
CA CYS A 110 7.65 -15.62 -11.28
C CYS A 110 8.29 -14.53 -10.43
N GLN A 111 8.70 -13.43 -11.06
CA GLN A 111 9.13 -12.24 -10.35
C GLN A 111 7.91 -11.41 -9.99
N LEU A 112 7.84 -10.95 -8.74
CA LEU A 112 6.72 -10.14 -8.23
C LEU A 112 7.22 -8.76 -7.84
N LEU A 113 6.74 -7.74 -8.53
CA LEU A 113 7.04 -6.33 -8.27
C LEU A 113 5.79 -5.62 -7.74
N ARG A 114 5.98 -4.61 -6.88
CA ARG A 114 4.87 -3.79 -6.39
C ARG A 114 4.44 -2.82 -7.47
N LEU A 115 3.13 -2.73 -7.68
CA LEU A 115 2.52 -1.85 -8.65
C LEU A 115 1.50 -0.96 -7.94
N LEU A 116 1.52 0.33 -8.24
CA LEU A 116 0.52 1.28 -7.76
C LEU A 116 -0.12 1.96 -8.97
N CYS A 117 -1.43 1.87 -9.08
CA CYS A 117 -2.23 2.56 -10.07
C CYS A 117 -2.86 3.80 -9.44
N TYR A 118 -2.78 4.95 -10.10
CA TYR A 118 -3.25 6.23 -9.57
C TYR A 118 -3.74 7.16 -10.68
N CYS A 119 -4.59 8.10 -10.30
CA CYS A 119 -5.02 9.19 -11.17
C CYS A 119 -4.26 10.48 -10.76
N PRO A 120 -3.53 11.13 -11.67
CA PRO A 120 -2.92 12.43 -11.38
C PRO A 120 -3.96 13.45 -10.92
N GLY A 121 -3.70 14.15 -9.81
CA GLY A 121 -4.67 15.09 -9.24
C GLY A 121 -5.91 14.43 -8.62
N GLY A 122 -5.92 13.11 -8.47
CA GLY A 122 -7.00 12.37 -7.82
C GLY A 122 -7.12 12.66 -6.33
N GLN A 123 -8.30 12.37 -5.77
CA GLN A 123 -8.57 12.49 -4.33
C GLN A 123 -7.87 11.38 -3.52
N ALA A 124 -7.67 11.64 -2.23
CA ALA A 124 -7.23 10.62 -1.27
C ALA A 124 -8.19 9.42 -1.29
N GLY A 125 -7.66 8.21 -1.17
CA GLY A 125 -8.43 6.97 -1.23
C GLY A 125 -8.57 6.37 -2.63
N GLY A 126 -8.04 7.04 -3.67
CA GLY A 126 -8.12 6.58 -5.06
C GLY A 126 -6.93 5.74 -5.55
N ALA A 127 -5.88 5.58 -4.73
CA ALA A 127 -4.69 4.84 -5.14
C ALA A 127 -4.91 3.32 -5.03
N GLN A 128 -4.76 2.62 -6.15
CA GLN A 128 -5.02 1.19 -6.25
C GLN A 128 -3.73 0.39 -6.11
N GLN A 129 -3.65 -0.40 -5.03
CA GLN A 129 -2.53 -1.29 -4.79
C GLN A 129 -2.60 -2.51 -5.70
N GLY A 130 -1.44 -2.99 -6.14
CA GLY A 130 -1.34 -4.09 -7.07
C GLY A 130 0.04 -4.69 -7.18
N PHE A 131 0.16 -5.59 -8.14
CA PHE A 131 1.39 -6.30 -8.45
C PHE A 131 1.63 -6.33 -9.94
N LEU A 132 2.90 -6.34 -10.33
CA LEU A 132 3.34 -6.83 -11.63
C LEU A 132 3.97 -8.20 -11.42
N LEU A 133 3.38 -9.22 -12.04
CA LEU A 133 3.90 -10.58 -12.08
C LEU A 133 4.60 -10.79 -13.42
N ARG A 134 5.88 -11.16 -13.40
CA ARG A 134 6.64 -11.52 -14.60
C ARG A 134 6.93 -13.01 -14.60
N ASP A 135 6.49 -13.71 -15.63
CA ASP A 135 6.84 -15.10 -15.88
C ASP A 135 8.01 -15.16 -16.87
N PRO A 136 9.21 -15.51 -16.41
CA PRO A 136 10.38 -15.57 -17.28
C PRO A 136 10.31 -16.68 -18.34
N LEU A 137 9.41 -17.66 -18.20
CA LEU A 137 9.28 -18.80 -19.11
C LEU A 137 8.08 -18.71 -20.05
N ASP A 138 7.23 -17.68 -19.92
CA ASP A 138 5.94 -17.57 -20.63
C ASP A 138 5.15 -18.88 -20.57
N ASP A 139 5.02 -19.46 -19.38
CA ASP A 139 4.36 -20.74 -19.21
C ASP A 139 2.83 -20.57 -19.29
N PRO A 140 2.13 -21.31 -20.17
CA PRO A 140 0.68 -21.24 -20.28
C PRO A 140 -0.04 -21.50 -18.94
N ASP A 141 0.55 -22.28 -18.04
CA ASP A 141 -0.03 -22.62 -16.73
C ASP A 141 -0.11 -21.40 -15.81
N THR A 142 0.81 -20.44 -15.95
CA THR A 142 0.81 -19.20 -15.15
C THR A 142 -0.45 -18.39 -15.38
N ARG A 143 -0.84 -18.20 -16.65
CA ARG A 143 -2.05 -17.46 -17.00
C ARG A 143 -3.29 -18.17 -16.45
N GLN A 144 -3.38 -19.48 -16.67
CA GLN A 144 -4.52 -20.25 -16.21
C GLN A 144 -4.66 -20.18 -14.68
N ALA A 145 -3.54 -20.34 -13.96
CA ALA A 145 -3.51 -20.20 -12.50
C ALA A 145 -3.91 -18.79 -12.03
N LEU A 146 -3.54 -17.72 -12.74
CA LEU A 146 -3.97 -16.36 -12.43
C LEU A 146 -5.49 -16.20 -12.57
N LEU A 147 -6.06 -16.69 -13.67
CA LEU A 147 -7.50 -16.62 -13.92
C LEU A 147 -8.30 -17.41 -12.87
N GLU A 148 -7.78 -18.57 -12.43
CA GLU A 148 -8.36 -19.37 -11.35
C GLU A 148 -8.28 -18.67 -9.99
N LEU A 149 -7.11 -18.11 -9.65
CA LEU A 149 -6.91 -17.34 -8.42
C LEU A 149 -7.89 -16.16 -8.33
N LEU A 150 -8.06 -15.43 -9.44
CA LEU A 150 -8.97 -14.31 -9.52
C LEU A 150 -10.44 -14.76 -9.56
N GLY A 151 -10.74 -15.88 -10.20
CA GLY A 151 -12.08 -16.49 -10.20
C GLY A 151 -12.54 -16.93 -8.81
N ALA A 152 -11.61 -17.29 -7.93
CA ALA A 152 -11.90 -17.61 -6.52
C ALA A 152 -12.26 -16.36 -5.67
N CYS A 153 -12.07 -15.15 -6.20
CA CYS A 153 -12.43 -13.90 -5.53
C CYS A 153 -13.91 -13.56 -5.76
N GLN A 154 -14.80 -14.20 -4.98
CA GLN A 154 -16.25 -14.08 -5.17
C GLN A 154 -16.84 -12.73 -4.71
N GLN A 155 -16.21 -12.08 -3.72
CA GLN A 155 -16.69 -10.84 -3.10
C GLN A 155 -15.99 -9.61 -3.68
N ALA A 156 -16.69 -8.48 -3.72
CA ALA A 156 -16.10 -7.20 -4.10
C ALA A 156 -15.15 -6.67 -3.01
N PRO A 157 -14.03 -6.00 -3.38
CA PRO A 157 -13.61 -5.65 -4.74
C PRO A 157 -13.03 -6.85 -5.52
N ARG A 158 -13.21 -6.87 -6.84
CA ARG A 158 -12.62 -7.91 -7.72
C ARG A 158 -11.37 -7.38 -8.40
N PRO A 159 -10.22 -8.07 -8.34
CA PRO A 159 -8.99 -7.56 -8.95
C PRO A 159 -9.12 -7.48 -10.48
N HIS A 160 -8.52 -6.45 -11.06
CA HIS A 160 -8.36 -6.33 -12.50
C HIS A 160 -7.06 -7.00 -12.93
N LEU A 161 -7.13 -7.75 -14.04
CA LEU A 161 -5.98 -8.38 -14.67
C LEU A 161 -5.68 -7.66 -15.98
N GLY A 162 -4.40 -7.37 -16.24
CA GLY A 162 -3.91 -6.86 -17.51
C GLY A 162 -2.72 -7.67 -17.97
N GLU A 163 -2.75 -8.16 -19.20
CA GLU A 163 -1.63 -8.89 -19.81
C GLU A 163 -0.84 -7.95 -20.72
N PHE A 164 0.48 -7.93 -20.59
CA PHE A 164 1.34 -7.10 -21.44
C PHE A 164 1.88 -7.88 -22.63
N GLU A 165 1.86 -7.26 -23.79
CA GLU A 165 2.34 -7.83 -25.05
C GLU A 165 3.08 -6.76 -25.87
N ALA A 166 4.04 -7.20 -26.68
CA ALA A 166 4.66 -6.36 -27.70
C ALA A 166 4.12 -6.72 -29.09
N ASP A 167 3.81 -5.72 -29.91
CA ASP A 167 3.45 -5.95 -31.30
C ASP A 167 4.69 -6.17 -32.20
N ARG A 168 4.47 -6.34 -33.51
CA ARG A 168 5.56 -6.58 -34.48
C ARG A 168 6.55 -5.42 -34.61
N ARG A 169 6.17 -4.22 -34.17
CA ARG A 169 7.04 -3.02 -34.15
C ARG A 169 7.74 -2.87 -32.80
N GLY A 170 7.52 -3.79 -31.85
CA GLY A 170 8.04 -3.72 -30.49
C GLY A 170 7.24 -2.79 -29.58
N GLN A 171 6.11 -2.25 -30.04
CA GLN A 171 5.28 -1.37 -29.22
C GLN A 171 4.57 -2.19 -28.14
N LEU A 172 4.57 -1.67 -26.92
CA LEU A 172 3.94 -2.31 -25.77
C LEU A 172 2.46 -1.98 -25.65
N TRP A 173 1.68 -3.00 -25.34
CA TRP A 173 0.25 -2.94 -25.15
C TRP A 173 -0.16 -3.69 -23.89
N GLN A 174 -1.19 -3.19 -23.21
CA GLN A 174 -1.87 -3.92 -22.14
C GLN A 174 -3.24 -4.38 -22.63
N ARG A 175 -3.54 -5.66 -22.42
CA ARG A 175 -4.83 -6.31 -22.67
C ARG A 175 -5.55 -6.53 -21.34
N PRO A 176 -6.53 -5.69 -20.97
CA PRO A 176 -7.34 -5.93 -19.78
C PRO A 176 -8.25 -7.15 -19.95
N TRP A 177 -8.37 -7.90 -18.87
CA TRP A 177 -9.23 -9.07 -18.73
C TRP A 177 -10.31 -8.79 -17.69
N GLU A 178 -11.56 -9.12 -18.02
CA GLU A 178 -12.72 -8.99 -17.13
C GLU A 178 -13.56 -10.27 -17.13
N VAL A 179 -14.31 -10.50 -16.05
CA VAL A 179 -15.28 -11.59 -15.99
C VAL A 179 -16.61 -11.13 -16.56
N GLN A 180 -17.04 -11.74 -17.66
CA GLN A 180 -18.37 -11.56 -18.27
C GLN A 180 -19.06 -12.92 -18.33
N ASP A 181 -20.29 -13.02 -17.82
CA ASP A 181 -21.08 -14.26 -17.76
C ASP A 181 -20.31 -15.47 -17.18
N GLY A 182 -19.50 -15.21 -16.14
CA GLY A 182 -18.71 -16.23 -15.46
C GLY A 182 -17.46 -16.70 -16.21
N ARG A 183 -17.11 -16.05 -17.32
CA ARG A 183 -15.91 -16.34 -18.12
C ARG A 183 -14.99 -15.13 -18.19
N TRP A 184 -13.69 -15.37 -18.15
CA TRP A 184 -12.70 -14.32 -18.37
C TRP A 184 -12.57 -14.02 -19.87
N LEU A 185 -12.81 -12.76 -20.24
CA LEU A 185 -12.69 -12.26 -21.60
C LEU A 185 -11.74 -11.07 -21.64
N GLN A 186 -10.98 -10.95 -22.73
CA GLN A 186 -10.24 -9.73 -23.05
C GLN A 186 -11.22 -8.68 -23.55
N VAL A 187 -11.23 -7.50 -22.92
CA VAL A 187 -12.26 -6.47 -23.15
C VAL A 187 -11.72 -5.19 -23.80
N GLY A 188 -10.43 -5.12 -24.09
CA GLY A 188 -9.85 -3.95 -24.71
C GLY A 188 -8.35 -4.07 -25.02
N CYS A 189 -7.78 -2.93 -25.36
CA CYS A 189 -6.36 -2.75 -25.58
C CYS A 189 -6.00 -1.32 -25.21
N ALA A 190 -4.85 -1.11 -24.56
CA ALA A 190 -4.33 0.21 -24.31
C ALA A 190 -2.83 0.22 -24.55
N GLN A 191 -2.33 1.25 -25.22
CA GLN A 191 -0.90 1.38 -25.48
C GLN A 191 -0.20 1.76 -24.18
N VAL A 192 0.90 1.08 -23.88
CA VAL A 192 1.77 1.46 -22.77
C VAL A 192 2.71 2.56 -23.26
N VAL A 193 2.65 3.70 -22.58
CA VAL A 193 3.49 4.87 -22.88
C VAL A 193 4.27 5.30 -21.64
N PRO A 194 5.50 5.81 -21.79
CA PRO A 194 6.24 6.37 -20.67
C PRO A 194 5.45 7.52 -20.04
N ALA A 195 5.51 7.63 -18.71
CA ALA A 195 4.91 8.73 -17.98
C ALA A 195 6.00 9.48 -17.20
N PRO A 196 5.93 10.82 -17.15
CA PRO A 196 6.87 11.58 -16.33
C PRO A 196 6.66 11.27 -14.86
N GLU A 197 7.76 11.27 -14.11
CA GLU A 197 7.73 11.16 -12.65
C GLU A 197 6.93 12.34 -12.05
N PRO A 198 5.95 12.08 -11.17
CA PRO A 198 5.18 13.14 -10.53
C PRO A 198 6.02 13.89 -9.47
N PRO A 199 5.69 15.16 -9.15
CA PRO A 199 6.42 15.93 -8.13
C PRO A 199 6.41 15.33 -6.73
N LEU A 200 5.39 14.52 -6.42
CA LEU A 200 5.24 13.80 -5.16
C LEU A 200 4.97 12.33 -5.47
N HIS A 201 5.48 11.44 -4.61
CA HIS A 201 5.19 10.02 -4.74
C HIS A 201 3.66 9.78 -4.72
N PRO A 202 3.09 8.95 -5.63
CA PRO A 202 1.64 8.79 -5.76
C PRO A 202 0.91 8.28 -4.51
N VAL A 203 1.63 7.73 -3.53
CA VAL A 203 1.06 7.32 -2.23
C VAL A 203 0.80 8.50 -1.30
N VAL A 204 1.47 9.64 -1.47
CA VAL A 204 1.42 10.78 -0.54
C VAL A 204 -0.01 11.31 -0.37
N PRO A 205 -0.79 11.55 -1.46
CA PRO A 205 -2.18 11.96 -1.32
C PRO A 205 -3.07 10.91 -0.63
N ASP A 206 -2.68 9.64 -0.63
CA ASP A 206 -3.43 8.52 -0.04
C ASP A 206 -3.07 8.24 1.42
N LEU A 207 -2.04 8.90 1.97
CA LEU A 207 -1.64 8.72 3.37
C LEU A 207 -2.79 8.96 4.36
N PRO A 208 -3.64 10.00 4.20
CA PRO A 208 -4.78 10.23 5.10
C PRO A 208 -5.81 9.10 5.12
N SER A 209 -5.89 8.31 4.04
CA SER A 209 -6.83 7.21 3.89
C SER A 209 -6.27 5.85 4.27
N SER A 210 -4.96 5.70 4.46
CA SER A 210 -4.38 4.36 4.67
C SER A 210 -3.26 4.28 5.70
N VAL A 211 -2.66 5.41 6.10
CA VAL A 211 -1.47 5.42 6.97
C VAL A 211 -1.62 6.38 8.16
N VAL A 212 -2.09 7.60 7.91
CA VAL A 212 -2.16 8.68 8.90
C VAL A 212 -3.62 9.14 9.01
N PHE A 213 -4.35 8.62 9.98
CA PHE A 213 -5.76 9.00 10.14
C PHE A 213 -5.90 10.43 10.64
N PRO A 214 -6.74 11.27 10.00
CA PRO A 214 -6.89 12.68 10.35
C PRO A 214 -7.49 12.88 11.74
N ASP A 215 -8.33 11.94 12.19
CA ASP A 215 -9.00 12.00 13.49
C ASP A 215 -9.32 10.61 14.05
N ARG A 216 -9.90 10.61 15.25
CA ARG A 216 -10.27 9.41 16.00
C ARG A 216 -11.33 8.60 15.25
N GLU A 217 -12.31 9.26 14.65
CA GLU A 217 -13.45 8.60 14.03
C GLU A 217 -13.03 7.94 12.70
N ALA A 218 -12.08 8.53 11.96
CA ALA A 218 -11.50 7.92 10.78
C ALA A 218 -10.75 6.60 11.10
N ALA A 219 -9.97 6.56 12.19
CA ALA A 219 -9.31 5.33 12.64
C ALA A 219 -10.32 4.32 13.23
N ARG A 220 -11.33 4.81 13.96
CA ARG A 220 -12.42 4.00 14.52
C ARG A 220 -13.21 3.29 13.43
N ALA A 221 -13.57 3.99 12.35
CA ALA A 221 -14.30 3.45 11.22
C ALA A 221 -13.56 2.26 10.57
N VAL A 222 -12.21 2.26 10.55
CA VAL A 222 -11.44 1.11 10.07
C VAL A 222 -11.61 -0.09 10.98
N LEU A 223 -11.49 0.07 12.31
CA LEU A 223 -11.64 -1.05 13.25
C LEU A 223 -13.07 -1.57 13.32
N GLU A 224 -14.08 -0.71 13.13
CA GLU A 224 -15.49 -1.11 13.06
C GLU A 224 -15.73 -2.12 11.93
N GLU A 225 -15.20 -1.84 10.75
CA GLU A 225 -15.22 -2.75 9.59
C GLU A 225 -14.50 -4.08 9.89
N CYS A 226 -13.52 -4.06 10.79
CA CYS A 226 -12.75 -5.25 11.17
C CYS A 226 -13.48 -6.15 12.18
N THR A 227 -14.50 -5.67 12.89
CA THR A 227 -15.15 -6.43 13.97
C THR A 227 -15.77 -7.76 13.53
N SER A 228 -16.08 -7.89 12.24
CA SER A 228 -16.62 -9.13 11.66
C SER A 228 -15.57 -10.24 11.47
N PHE A 229 -14.28 -9.92 11.50
CA PHE A 229 -13.21 -10.88 11.21
C PHE A 229 -11.95 -10.75 12.10
N ILE A 230 -11.86 -9.71 12.94
CA ILE A 230 -10.87 -9.56 14.02
C ILE A 230 -11.65 -9.31 15.32
N PRO A 231 -11.91 -10.35 16.13
CA PRO A 231 -12.68 -10.22 17.37
C PRO A 231 -12.11 -9.16 18.33
N GLU A 232 -10.79 -9.07 18.42
CA GLU A 232 -10.05 -8.12 19.26
C GLU A 232 -10.31 -6.66 18.89
N ALA A 233 -10.72 -6.36 17.64
CA ALA A 233 -11.07 -5.01 17.23
C ALA A 233 -12.23 -4.45 18.06
N ARG A 234 -13.20 -5.28 18.45
CA ARG A 234 -14.31 -4.87 19.32
C ARG A 234 -13.78 -4.41 20.69
N ALA A 235 -12.88 -5.19 21.28
CA ALA A 235 -12.34 -4.90 22.60
C ALA A 235 -11.48 -3.62 22.61
N VAL A 236 -10.73 -3.34 21.53
CA VAL A 236 -10.04 -2.05 21.34
C VAL A 236 -11.05 -0.90 21.27
N LEU A 237 -12.11 -1.05 20.46
CA LEU A 237 -13.15 -0.03 20.32
C LEU A 237 -13.85 0.28 21.66
N ASP A 238 -14.12 -0.74 22.47
CA ASP A 238 -14.75 -0.57 23.78
C ASP A 238 -13.87 0.26 24.73
N LEU A 239 -12.55 0.08 24.71
CA LEU A 239 -11.60 0.90 25.46
C LEU A 239 -11.53 2.34 24.94
N VAL A 240 -11.56 2.53 23.62
CA VAL A 240 -11.61 3.87 22.99
C VAL A 240 -12.90 4.60 23.36
N ASN A 241 -14.03 3.90 23.44
CA ASN A 241 -15.32 4.48 23.80
C ASN A 241 -15.35 5.01 25.25
N GLN A 242 -14.52 4.44 26.13
CA GLN A 242 -14.34 4.91 27.51
C GLN A 242 -13.45 6.16 27.61
N CYS A 243 -12.74 6.52 26.53
CA CYS A 243 -11.87 7.69 26.52
C CYS A 243 -12.68 8.99 26.36
N PRO A 244 -12.33 10.07 27.08
CA PRO A 244 -12.94 11.37 26.89
C PRO A 244 -12.82 11.85 25.43
N LYS A 245 -13.86 12.52 24.91
CA LYS A 245 -13.82 13.13 23.56
C LYS A 245 -12.81 14.27 23.48
N GLN A 246 -12.67 15.04 24.56
CA GLN A 246 -11.69 16.10 24.70
C GLN A 246 -10.76 15.74 25.85
N VAL A 247 -9.46 15.84 25.57
CA VAL A 247 -8.41 15.48 26.51
C VAL A 247 -7.60 16.75 26.76
N GLN A 248 -7.46 17.13 28.03
CA GLN A 248 -6.65 18.27 28.44
C GLN A 248 -5.47 17.78 29.26
N LYS A 249 -4.28 18.26 28.91
CA LYS A 249 -3.05 18.00 29.67
C LYS A 249 -3.19 18.64 31.05
N GLY A 250 -2.72 17.95 32.09
CA GLY A 250 -2.57 18.53 33.41
C GLY A 250 -1.40 19.51 33.50
N LYS A 251 -1.13 19.99 34.72
CA LYS A 251 -0.11 21.03 34.97
C LYS A 251 1.34 20.54 34.85
N PHE A 252 1.58 19.23 34.94
CA PHE A 252 2.94 18.68 34.87
C PHE A 252 3.37 18.38 33.44
N GLN A 253 4.69 18.40 33.20
CA GLN A 253 5.24 18.19 31.88
C GLN A 253 5.04 16.78 31.36
N VAL A 254 4.93 16.67 30.03
CA VAL A 254 4.78 15.42 29.30
C VAL A 254 5.87 15.39 28.24
N VAL A 255 6.74 14.39 28.31
CA VAL A 255 7.85 14.18 27.37
C VAL A 255 7.63 12.84 26.67
N ALA A 256 7.53 12.87 25.36
CA ALA A 256 7.51 11.67 24.54
C ALA A 256 8.92 11.42 23.98
N ILE A 257 9.43 10.21 24.18
CA ILE A 257 10.71 9.78 23.62
C ILE A 257 10.40 8.81 22.48
N GLU A 258 10.86 9.17 21.28
CA GLU A 258 10.69 8.37 20.07
C GLU A 258 12.03 7.79 19.63
N GLY A 259 11.98 6.62 19.01
CA GLY A 259 13.17 5.98 18.43
C GLY A 259 12.84 4.61 17.87
N LEU A 260 13.68 4.14 16.95
CA LEU A 260 13.53 2.81 16.33
C LEU A 260 13.62 1.73 17.42
N ASP A 261 13.12 0.55 17.09
CA ASP A 261 13.27 -0.60 17.98
C ASP A 261 14.76 -0.97 18.13
N ALA A 262 15.11 -1.59 19.25
CA ALA A 262 16.49 -1.96 19.61
C ALA A 262 17.51 -0.80 19.71
N THR A 263 17.07 0.46 19.86
CA THR A 263 17.96 1.63 20.05
C THR A 263 18.25 1.97 21.52
N GLY A 264 17.88 1.11 22.47
CA GLY A 264 18.01 1.40 23.91
C GLY A 264 16.98 2.36 24.49
N LYS A 265 15.95 2.75 23.71
CA LYS A 265 14.87 3.66 24.12
C LYS A 265 14.25 3.31 25.47
N THR A 266 13.88 2.06 25.69
CA THR A 266 13.23 1.63 26.94
C THR A 266 14.14 1.79 28.16
N THR A 267 15.46 1.62 27.98
CA THR A 267 16.44 1.89 29.04
C THR A 267 16.47 3.38 29.36
N VAL A 268 16.55 4.24 28.33
CA VAL A 268 16.59 5.69 28.50
C VAL A 268 15.29 6.21 29.12
N THR A 269 14.12 5.77 28.65
CA THR A 269 12.82 6.21 29.16
C THR A 269 12.65 5.82 30.63
N GLN A 270 13.10 4.63 31.03
CA GLN A 270 13.08 4.21 32.42
C GLN A 270 14.01 5.07 33.28
N SER A 271 15.26 5.27 32.87
CA SER A 271 16.21 6.10 33.64
C SER A 271 15.75 7.55 33.78
N VAL A 272 15.18 8.13 32.73
CA VAL A 272 14.61 9.50 32.77
C VAL A 272 13.39 9.55 33.68
N ALA A 273 12.50 8.56 33.62
CA ALA A 273 11.34 8.50 34.48
C ALA A 273 11.73 8.40 35.96
N ASP A 274 12.71 7.56 36.29
CA ASP A 274 13.21 7.40 37.66
C ASP A 274 13.87 8.68 38.18
N ALA A 275 14.71 9.32 37.37
CA ALA A 275 15.39 10.57 37.74
C ALA A 275 14.42 11.73 37.99
N LEU A 276 13.35 11.83 37.20
CA LEU A 276 12.34 12.88 37.30
C LEU A 276 11.18 12.51 38.25
N LYS A 277 11.19 11.30 38.82
CA LYS A 277 10.06 10.72 39.57
C LYS A 277 8.75 10.84 38.78
N ALA A 278 8.84 10.61 37.48
CA ALA A 278 7.77 10.72 36.52
C ALA A 278 7.05 9.38 36.35
N VAL A 279 5.78 9.42 35.93
CA VAL A 279 5.07 8.23 35.49
C VAL A 279 5.54 7.85 34.09
N LEU A 280 5.91 6.57 33.90
CA LEU A 280 6.27 6.03 32.60
C LEU A 280 5.06 5.35 31.93
N LEU A 281 4.63 5.86 30.77
CA LEU A 281 3.60 5.28 29.93
C LEU A 281 4.19 4.69 28.65
N LYS A 282 3.49 3.73 28.03
CA LYS A 282 3.91 3.06 26.79
C LYS A 282 2.89 3.30 25.68
N SER A 283 3.36 3.40 24.43
CA SER A 283 2.51 3.35 23.24
C SER A 283 2.91 2.19 22.32
N PRO A 284 2.00 1.24 22.04
CA PRO A 284 0.61 1.15 22.49
C PRO A 284 0.52 0.85 24.01
N PRO A 285 -0.60 1.21 24.66
CA PRO A 285 -0.78 1.01 26.09
C PRO A 285 -0.91 -0.47 26.43
N SER A 286 -0.55 -0.84 27.68
CA SER A 286 -0.53 -2.23 28.13
C SER A 286 -1.89 -2.92 28.01
N CYS A 287 -2.99 -2.19 28.18
CA CYS A 287 -4.36 -2.70 28.08
C CYS A 287 -4.74 -3.27 26.69
N ILE A 288 -4.01 -2.88 25.63
CA ILE A 288 -4.17 -3.43 24.28
C ILE A 288 -2.88 -4.13 23.79
N GLY A 289 -1.84 -4.17 24.63
CA GLY A 289 -0.52 -4.67 24.25
C GLY A 289 -0.53 -6.14 23.85
N GLN A 290 -1.41 -6.95 24.45
CA GLN A 290 -1.58 -8.37 24.13
C GLN A 290 -2.06 -8.62 22.69
N TRP A 291 -2.72 -7.65 22.05
CA TRP A 291 -3.24 -7.80 20.68
C TRP A 291 -2.29 -7.26 19.61
N ARG A 292 -1.16 -6.66 20.00
CA ARG A 292 -0.18 -6.07 19.07
C ARG A 292 0.17 -7.00 17.91
N LYS A 293 0.52 -8.26 18.21
CA LYS A 293 0.95 -9.23 17.19
C LYS A 293 -0.15 -9.49 16.15
N ILE A 294 -1.41 -9.56 16.60
CA ILE A 294 -2.56 -9.78 15.72
C ILE A 294 -2.67 -8.64 14.69
N PHE A 295 -2.59 -7.39 15.15
CA PHE A 295 -2.68 -6.22 14.28
C PHE A 295 -1.41 -5.95 13.46
N ASP A 296 -0.24 -6.38 13.94
CA ASP A 296 1.02 -6.25 13.18
C ASP A 296 1.01 -7.08 11.89
N ASP A 297 0.33 -8.23 11.92
CA ASP A 297 0.16 -9.16 10.81
C ASP A 297 -0.92 -8.71 9.80
N GLU A 298 -1.71 -7.67 10.10
CA GLU A 298 -2.76 -7.15 9.22
C GLU A 298 -2.24 -6.10 8.19
N PRO A 299 -3.02 -5.79 7.13
CA PRO A 299 -2.64 -4.75 6.17
C PRO A 299 -2.41 -3.40 6.84
N THR A 300 -1.59 -2.55 6.20
CA THR A 300 -1.16 -1.25 6.74
C THR A 300 -2.34 -0.40 7.26
N ILE A 301 -3.46 -0.32 6.54
CA ILE A 301 -4.64 0.46 7.00
C ILE A 301 -5.18 -0.01 8.35
N ILE A 302 -5.28 -1.32 8.57
CA ILE A 302 -5.80 -1.91 9.81
C ILE A 302 -4.77 -1.74 10.94
N ARG A 303 -3.52 -2.11 10.67
CA ARG A 303 -2.41 -1.96 11.62
C ARG A 303 -2.29 -0.52 12.11
N ARG A 304 -2.32 0.45 11.18
CA ARG A 304 -2.22 1.88 11.49
C ARG A 304 -3.40 2.38 12.29
N ALA A 305 -4.60 1.88 12.03
CA ALA A 305 -5.79 2.26 12.79
C ALA A 305 -5.70 1.78 14.24
N PHE A 306 -5.21 0.56 14.48
CA PHE A 306 -4.94 0.04 15.82
C PHE A 306 -3.98 0.94 16.61
N TYR A 307 -2.84 1.29 16.03
CA TYR A 307 -1.87 2.18 16.68
C TYR A 307 -2.39 3.61 16.85
N SER A 308 -3.17 4.12 15.88
CA SER A 308 -3.81 5.44 15.98
C SER A 308 -4.77 5.48 17.17
N LEU A 309 -5.63 4.47 17.32
CA LEU A 309 -6.56 4.38 18.44
C LEU A 309 -5.86 4.14 19.79
N GLY A 310 -4.78 3.36 19.80
CA GLY A 310 -3.91 3.21 20.96
C GLY A 310 -3.35 4.56 21.45
N ASN A 311 -3.02 5.48 20.53
CA ASN A 311 -2.59 6.83 20.88
C ASN A 311 -3.71 7.64 21.57
N TYR A 312 -4.99 7.44 21.23
CA TYR A 312 -6.09 8.10 21.95
C TYR A 312 -6.28 7.55 23.36
N ILE A 313 -6.08 6.25 23.56
CA ILE A 313 -6.11 5.63 24.90
C ILE A 313 -4.97 6.19 25.76
N VAL A 314 -3.74 6.19 25.24
CA VAL A 314 -2.56 6.76 25.93
C VAL A 314 -2.76 8.25 26.20
N ALA A 315 -3.35 9.01 25.28
CA ALA A 315 -3.67 10.41 25.51
C ALA A 315 -4.59 10.60 26.74
N SER A 316 -5.61 9.74 26.90
CA SER A 316 -6.47 9.76 28.10
C SER A 316 -5.69 9.44 29.38
N GLU A 317 -4.72 8.53 29.33
CA GLU A 317 -3.86 8.21 30.48
C GLU A 317 -2.92 9.37 30.82
N ILE A 318 -2.29 9.98 29.80
CA ILE A 318 -1.44 11.16 29.94
C ILE A 318 -2.21 12.28 30.65
N ALA A 319 -3.44 12.59 30.24
CA ALA A 319 -4.22 13.65 30.89
C ALA A 319 -4.48 13.38 32.38
N LYS A 320 -4.77 12.12 32.73
CA LYS A 320 -4.99 11.72 34.13
C LYS A 320 -3.71 11.84 34.97
N GLU A 321 -2.58 11.39 34.44
CA GLU A 321 -1.32 11.33 35.18
C GLU A 321 -0.57 12.67 35.21
N SER A 322 -0.62 13.45 34.13
CA SER A 322 -0.04 14.80 34.05
C SER A 322 -0.72 15.82 34.97
N ALA A 323 -1.88 15.50 35.55
CA ALA A 323 -2.46 16.30 36.63
C ALA A 323 -1.73 16.12 37.97
N LYS A 324 -1.03 14.99 38.15
CA LYS A 324 -0.43 14.54 39.42
C LYS A 324 1.10 14.60 39.42
N SER A 325 1.73 14.29 38.30
CA SER A 325 3.20 14.17 38.19
C SER A 325 3.68 14.34 36.75
N PRO A 326 4.98 14.60 36.49
CA PRO A 326 5.54 14.54 35.15
C PRO A 326 5.30 13.18 34.50
N VAL A 327 5.18 13.15 33.17
CA VAL A 327 4.91 11.92 32.41
C VAL A 327 5.99 11.74 31.34
N ILE A 328 6.60 10.56 31.32
CA ILE A 328 7.45 10.09 30.24
C ILE A 328 6.67 9.08 29.41
N VAL A 329 6.69 9.20 28.09
CA VAL A 329 6.05 8.26 27.18
C VAL A 329 7.09 7.55 26.33
N ASP A 330 7.21 6.24 26.49
CA ASP A 330 7.98 5.35 25.61
C ASP A 330 7.15 5.02 24.37
N ARG A 331 7.49 5.67 23.24
CA ARG A 331 6.75 5.52 21.99
C ARG A 331 7.50 4.58 21.04
N SER A 332 6.86 3.46 20.69
CA SER A 332 7.37 2.60 19.61
C SER A 332 7.24 3.31 18.25
N GLN A 333 8.34 3.43 17.50
CA GLN A 333 8.34 3.93 16.12
C GLN A 333 7.81 2.84 15.17
N LEU A 334 6.54 2.47 15.29
CA LEU A 334 5.87 1.95 14.12
C LEU A 334 5.41 3.16 13.32
N GLY A 335 6.21 3.54 12.32
CA GLY A 335 5.92 4.52 11.26
C GLY A 335 6.32 5.97 11.52
N GLY A 336 7.22 6.47 10.67
CA GLY A 336 7.70 7.84 10.67
C GLY A 336 6.61 8.91 10.71
N THR A 337 6.95 9.98 11.38
CA THR A 337 6.23 11.21 11.59
C THR A 337 5.69 11.79 10.28
N LEU A 338 4.37 11.77 10.12
CA LEU A 338 3.66 12.83 9.40
C LEU A 338 2.31 13.04 10.11
N TYR A 339 2.26 14.09 10.94
CA TYR A 339 1.11 14.87 11.42
C TYR A 339 -0.07 14.21 12.21
N ARG A 340 0.03 14.36 13.56
CA ARG A 340 -0.94 14.57 14.68
C ARG A 340 -2.47 14.41 14.50
N PRO A 341 -3.21 13.95 15.55
CA PRO A 341 -3.64 14.89 16.62
C PRO A 341 -3.23 14.60 18.09
N SER A 342 -3.50 13.43 18.67
CA SER A 342 -3.79 13.36 20.13
C SER A 342 -2.58 13.49 21.09
N LEU A 343 -1.55 12.65 20.95
CA LEU A 343 -0.45 12.62 21.95
C LEU A 343 0.37 13.90 21.98
N HIS A 344 0.56 14.43 20.79
CA HIS A 344 1.48 15.49 20.57
C HIS A 344 0.69 16.75 21.05
N LEU A 345 -0.64 16.90 20.83
CA LEU A 345 -1.43 18.00 21.45
C LEU A 345 -1.26 18.09 22.99
N LEU A 346 -0.83 17.02 23.65
CA LEU A 346 -0.54 16.96 25.08
C LEU A 346 0.96 17.01 25.43
N SER A 347 1.86 16.81 24.47
CA SER A 347 3.32 16.80 24.67
C SER A 347 3.90 18.17 24.34
N GLY A 348 4.49 18.83 25.33
CA GLY A 348 4.99 20.21 25.21
C GLY A 348 6.29 20.33 24.43
N GLU A 349 7.11 19.27 24.39
CA GLU A 349 8.37 19.20 23.67
C GLU A 349 8.60 17.76 23.20
N VAL A 350 9.08 17.59 21.97
CA VAL A 350 9.52 16.29 21.42
C VAL A 350 11.03 16.36 21.28
N CYS A 351 11.75 15.63 22.12
CA CYS A 351 13.19 15.42 21.94
C CYS A 351 13.39 14.26 20.97
N GLY A 352 13.57 14.58 19.69
CA GLY A 352 14.08 13.62 18.72
C GLY A 352 15.59 13.49 18.88
N THR A 353 16.10 12.27 19.05
CA THR A 353 17.53 12.00 18.84
C THR A 353 17.79 12.08 17.35
N GLY A 354 18.19 13.26 16.89
CA GLY A 354 18.75 13.44 15.56
C GLY A 354 19.97 12.55 15.40
N ILE A 355 19.99 11.77 14.32
CA ILE A 355 21.20 11.16 13.82
C ILE A 355 22.15 12.33 13.51
N LEU A 356 23.23 12.42 14.28
CA LEU A 356 24.34 13.33 14.01
C LEU A 356 24.96 12.88 12.68
N ASP A 357 24.65 13.59 11.61
CA ASP A 357 25.44 13.53 10.38
C ASP A 357 26.79 14.16 10.68
N SER A 358 27.80 13.29 10.79
CA SER A 358 29.19 13.69 10.93
C SER A 358 29.72 14.07 9.55
N SER A 359 29.50 15.34 9.18
CA SER A 359 30.22 16.00 8.10
C SER A 359 30.84 17.31 8.61
N HIS A 360 31.73 17.19 9.59
CA HIS A 360 32.76 18.22 9.79
C HIS A 360 33.84 18.03 8.72
N SER A 361 33.61 18.60 7.55
CA SER A 361 34.68 18.95 6.62
C SER A 361 35.44 20.15 7.18
N SER A 362 36.71 19.91 7.50
CA SER A 362 37.70 20.87 7.94
C SER A 362 37.92 21.98 6.90
N GLN A 363 37.64 23.23 7.28
CA GLN A 363 38.29 24.46 6.80
C GLN A 363 38.21 25.43 8.01
N GLY A 364 39.29 25.75 8.71
CA GLY A 364 40.42 26.52 8.22
C GLY A 364 40.27 27.95 8.74
N LEU A 365 40.58 28.15 10.03
CA LEU A 365 40.77 29.47 10.64
C LEU A 365 42.26 29.81 10.50
N GLU A 366 42.56 30.82 9.68
CA GLU A 366 43.55 31.84 10.05
C GLU A 366 42.84 32.97 10.81
#